data_AF-A0A4X2LD84-F1
#
_entry.id   AF-A0A4X2LD84-F1
#
_cell.length_a   1.000
_cell.length_b   1.000
_cell.length_c   1.000
_cell.angle_alpha   90.00
_cell.angle_beta   90.00
_cell.angle_gamma   90.00
#
_symmetry.space_group_name_H-M   'P 1'
#
loop_
_entity.id
_entity.type
_entity.pdbx_description
1 polymer ?
#
loop_
_entity_poly.entity_id
_entity_poly.type
_entity_poly.pdbx_seq_one_letter_code
_entity_poly.pdbx_strand_id
1 'polypeptide(L)'
;MSELACCSFIVKNTALNVSYLQAHVFDLVINKYEAICNQAVVVKKKNKITHVQFNAIHPIIIVGDDRGQVTCLKLSPNLRKMPKEKKGQEVKRGPEVEVAKLDKLLNLVREVKS
;
A
#
# COMPACT_ATOMS: atom_id res chain seq x y z
N MET A 1 12.10 -2.75 13.74
CA MET A 1 12.30 -2.23 12.37
C MET A 1 10.94 -2.18 11.71
N SER A 2 10.60 -1.06 11.09
CA SER A 2 9.42 -0.90 10.25
C SER A 2 9.85 -0.99 8.80
N GLU A 3 9.16 -1.76 7.98
CA GLU A 3 9.42 -1.86 6.55
C GLU A 3 8.25 -1.23 5.78
N LEU A 4 8.58 -0.52 4.71
CA LEU A 4 7.60 0.18 3.88
C LEU A 4 7.66 -0.39 2.46
N ALA A 5 6.51 -0.83 1.94
CA ALA A 5 6.34 -1.19 0.54
C ALA A 5 5.28 -0.31 -0.10
N CYS A 6 5.54 0.19 -1.30
CA CYS A 6 4.56 0.92 -2.11
C CYS A 6 4.26 0.13 -3.38
N CYS A 7 2.98 0.08 -3.76
CA CYS A 7 2.57 -0.48 -5.04
C CYS A 7 1.57 0.47 -5.71
N SER A 8 1.92 0.94 -6.90
CA SER A 8 1.14 1.90 -7.68
C SER A 8 0.41 1.27 -8.88
N PHE A 9 0.63 -0.02 -9.15
CA PHE A 9 0.23 -0.64 -10.42
C PHE A 9 -0.99 -1.58 -10.37
N ILE A 10 -1.34 -2.10 -9.18
CA ILE A 10 -2.32 -3.21 -9.04
C ILE A 10 -3.41 -2.88 -8.02
N VAL A 11 -3.05 -2.06 -7.06
CA VAL A 11 -3.91 -1.50 -6.03
C VAL A 11 -3.90 0.01 -6.31
N LYS A 12 -4.77 0.81 -5.68
CA LYS A 12 -4.69 2.28 -5.77
C LYS A 12 -3.27 2.79 -5.42
N ASN A 13 -3.03 4.11 -5.39
CA ASN A 13 -1.82 4.66 -4.75
C ASN A 13 -1.79 4.27 -3.26
N THR A 14 -1.37 3.04 -2.99
CA THR A 14 -1.52 2.33 -1.73
C THR A 14 -0.13 2.09 -1.20
N ALA A 15 0.13 2.67 -0.04
CA ALA A 15 1.32 2.38 0.73
C ALA A 15 0.97 1.31 1.77
N LEU A 16 1.87 0.37 1.96
CA LEU A 16 1.80 -0.61 3.02
C LEU A 16 2.99 -0.35 3.94
N ASN A 17 2.67 -0.03 5.18
CA ASN A 17 3.64 -0.03 6.25
C ASN A 17 3.43 -1.27 7.09
N VAL A 18 4.52 -1.92 7.49
CA VAL A 18 4.44 -3.02 8.43
C VAL A 18 5.24 -2.66 9.67
N SER A 19 4.57 -2.70 10.82
CA SER A 19 5.15 -2.37 12.12
C SER A 19 5.02 -3.56 13.06
N TYR A 20 6.15 -4.09 13.55
CA TYR A 20 6.26 -5.24 14.47
C TYR A 20 5.38 -6.46 14.15
N LEU A 21 4.08 -6.39 14.48
CA LEU A 21 3.09 -7.45 14.36
C LEU A 21 1.92 -7.11 13.42
N GLN A 22 1.82 -5.86 12.95
CA GLN A 22 0.69 -5.32 12.23
C GLN A 22 1.07 -4.77 10.85
N ALA A 23 0.20 -5.04 9.88
CA ALA A 23 0.20 -4.41 8.57
C ALA A 23 -0.79 -3.24 8.59
N HIS A 24 -0.32 -2.07 8.18
CA HIS A 24 -1.06 -0.84 8.05
C HIS A 24 -1.15 -0.49 6.57
N VAL A 25 -2.36 -0.49 6.03
CA VAL A 25 -2.62 -0.11 4.64
C VAL A 25 -3.03 1.36 4.62
N PHE A 26 -2.42 2.14 3.72
CA PHE A 26 -2.72 3.54 3.50
C PHE A 26 -3.14 3.73 2.05
N ASP A 27 -4.24 4.45 1.83
CA ASP A 27 -4.66 4.88 0.49
C ASP A 27 -4.34 6.36 0.38
N LEU A 28 -3.23 6.70 -0.28
CA LEU A 28 -2.68 8.04 -0.34
C LEU A 28 -3.58 9.05 -1.07
N VAL A 29 -4.62 8.56 -1.77
CA VAL A 29 -5.65 9.40 -2.39
C VAL A 29 -6.76 9.74 -1.39
N ILE A 30 -7.13 8.80 -0.52
CA ILE A 30 -8.23 8.97 0.44
C ILE A 30 -7.73 9.62 1.73
N ASN A 31 -6.72 9.04 2.36
CA ASN A 31 -6.16 9.52 3.62
C ASN A 31 -4.67 9.24 3.66
N LYS A 32 -3.87 10.31 3.70
CA LYS A 32 -2.40 10.25 3.63
C LYS A 32 -1.76 9.93 4.98
N TYR A 33 -2.46 10.24 6.07
CA TYR A 33 -1.88 10.27 7.41
C TYR A 33 -2.38 9.12 8.29
N GLU A 34 -3.60 8.64 8.04
CA GLU A 34 -4.17 7.53 8.79
C GLU A 34 -4.34 6.28 7.92
N ALA A 35 -4.05 5.14 8.54
CA ALA A 35 -4.23 3.86 7.91
C ALA A 35 -5.73 3.56 7.73
N ILE A 36 -6.11 3.22 6.49
CA ILE A 36 -7.46 2.76 6.14
C ILE A 36 -7.73 1.33 6.63
N CYS A 37 -6.68 0.58 6.96
CA CYS A 37 -6.79 -0.77 7.51
C CYS A 37 -5.58 -1.07 8.39
N ASN A 38 -5.84 -1.56 9.60
CA ASN A 38 -4.84 -2.09 10.53
C ASN A 38 -5.13 -3.57 10.76
N GLN A 39 -4.23 -4.44 10.33
CA GLN A 39 -4.41 -5.90 10.40
C GLN A 39 -3.25 -6.52 11.17
N ALA A 40 -3.54 -7.28 12.22
CA ALA A 40 -2.54 -8.13 12.85
C ALA A 40 -2.15 -9.26 11.88
N VAL A 41 -0.85 -9.39 11.59
CA VAL A 41 -0.30 -10.39 10.66
C VAL A 41 0.42 -11.49 11.42
N VAL A 42 1.13 -11.13 12.49
CA VAL A 42 1.85 -12.08 13.32
C VAL A 42 1.03 -12.39 14.57
N VAL A 43 0.63 -13.66 14.71
CA VAL A 43 -0.20 -14.14 15.83
C VAL A 43 0.64 -14.48 17.06
N LYS A 44 1.92 -14.86 16.88
CA LYS A 44 2.84 -15.19 17.98
C LYS A 44 3.70 -13.98 18.34
N LYS A 45 3.55 -13.47 19.57
CA LYS A 45 4.29 -12.32 20.15
C LYS A 45 5.83 -12.36 20.02
N LYS A 46 6.44 -13.46 19.56
CA LYS A 46 7.89 -13.62 19.43
C LYS A 46 8.43 -13.47 18.01
N ASN A 47 7.58 -13.47 16.98
CA ASN A 47 8.07 -13.39 15.60
C ASN A 47 8.13 -11.93 15.15
N LYS A 48 9.14 -11.61 14.35
CA LYS A 48 9.34 -10.27 13.79
C LYS A 48 9.16 -10.34 12.29
N ILE A 49 8.40 -9.38 11.75
CA ILE A 49 8.27 -9.24 10.31
C ILE A 49 9.61 -8.73 9.75
N THR A 50 10.06 -9.34 8.66
CA THR A 50 11.36 -9.05 8.03
C THR A 50 11.26 -8.58 6.60
N HIS A 51 10.19 -8.97 5.89
CA HIS A 51 9.98 -8.65 4.50
C HIS A 51 8.50 -8.37 4.22
N VAL A 52 8.23 -7.40 3.37
CA VAL A 52 6.89 -7.17 2.83
C VAL A 52 6.93 -6.84 1.35
N GLN A 53 6.05 -7.48 0.58
CA GLN A 53 5.96 -7.26 -0.87
C GLN A 53 4.52 -7.35 -1.36
N PHE A 54 4.19 -6.55 -2.37
CA PHE A 54 2.97 -6.74 -3.15
C PHE A 54 3.23 -7.73 -4.28
N ASN A 55 2.28 -8.62 -4.52
CA ASN A 55 2.29 -9.45 -5.73
C ASN A 55 2.08 -8.55 -6.96
N ALA A 56 2.88 -8.75 -8.02
CA ALA A 56 2.89 -7.94 -9.24
C ALA A 56 1.71 -8.21 -10.21
N ILE A 57 0.87 -9.20 -9.93
CA ILE A 57 -0.25 -9.62 -10.78
C ILE A 57 -1.56 -9.63 -9.99
N HIS A 58 -1.50 -10.12 -8.74
CA HIS A 58 -2.68 -10.31 -7.91
C HIS A 58 -2.72 -9.30 -6.75
N PRO A 59 -3.91 -8.88 -6.28
CA PRO A 59 -4.08 -7.95 -5.17
C PRO A 59 -3.85 -8.64 -3.82
N ILE A 60 -2.63 -9.14 -3.64
CA ILE A 60 -2.15 -9.93 -2.51
C ILE A 60 -0.91 -9.24 -1.95
N ILE A 61 -0.86 -9.15 -0.63
CA ILE A 61 0.32 -8.76 0.12
C ILE A 61 0.98 -10.05 0.63
N ILE A 62 2.29 -10.11 0.52
CA ILE A 62 3.13 -11.19 1.04
C ILE A 62 3.97 -10.60 2.16
N VAL A 63 3.94 -11.25 3.33
CA VAL A 63 4.68 -10.84 4.52
C VAL A 63 5.54 -12.01 4.98
N GLY A 64 6.84 -11.81 5.10
CA GLY A 64 7.80 -12.79 5.64
C GLY A 64 8.22 -12.44 7.06
N ASP A 65 8.46 -13.45 7.89
CA ASP A 65 9.00 -13.27 9.25
C ASP A 65 10.44 -13.80 9.42
N ASP A 66 10.99 -13.58 10.61
CA ASP A 66 12.36 -13.97 10.99
C ASP A 66 12.56 -15.47 11.22
N ARG A 67 11.49 -16.26 11.19
CA ARG A 67 11.53 -17.73 11.27
C ARG A 67 11.30 -18.40 9.91
N GLY A 68 11.21 -17.61 8.83
CA GLY A 68 10.93 -18.11 7.49
C GLY A 68 9.46 -18.45 7.25
N GLN A 69 8.54 -18.04 8.13
CA GLN A 69 7.11 -18.14 7.86
C GLN A 69 6.69 -17.05 6.88
N VAL A 70 5.93 -17.43 5.86
CA VAL A 70 5.35 -16.50 4.88
C VAL A 70 3.83 -16.49 5.04
N THR A 71 3.27 -15.29 5.20
CA THR A 71 1.83 -15.04 5.29
C THR A 71 1.38 -14.25 4.09
N CYS A 72 0.37 -14.75 3.37
CA CYS A 72 -0.23 -14.08 2.24
C CYS A 72 -1.63 -13.54 2.61
N LEU A 73 -1.87 -12.26 2.37
CA LEU A 73 -3.13 -11.59 2.69
C LEU A 73 -3.77 -11.02 1.44
N LYS A 74 -5.05 -11.31 1.22
CA LYS A 74 -5.82 -10.75 0.11
C LYS A 74 -6.36 -9.37 0.50
N LEU A 75 -6.15 -8.39 -0.38
CA LEU A 75 -6.67 -7.04 -0.17
C LEU A 75 -8.19 -7.01 -0.32
N SER A 76 -8.86 -6.18 0.50
CA SER A 76 -10.32 -6.03 0.43
C SER A 76 -10.77 -5.45 -0.93
N PRO A 77 -11.98 -5.76 -1.41
CA PRO A 77 -12.50 -5.24 -2.68
C PRO A 77 -12.48 -3.72 -2.80
N ASN A 78 -12.61 -2.99 -1.68
CA ASN A 78 -12.64 -1.53 -1.66
C ASN A 78 -11.28 -0.90 -1.96
N LEU A 79 -10.20 -1.66 -1.76
CA LEU A 79 -8.83 -1.24 -2.04
C LEU A 79 -8.41 -1.56 -3.47
N ARG A 80 -9.15 -2.47 -4.12
CA ARG A 80 -8.90 -2.88 -5.52
C ARG A 80 -9.55 -1.94 -6.54
N LYS A 81 -10.55 -1.14 -6.15
CA LYS A 81 -11.29 -0.27 -7.08
C LYS A 81 -10.43 0.94 -7.45
N MET A 82 -9.99 1.04 -8.71
CA MET A 82 -9.42 2.29 -9.21
C MET A 82 -10.45 3.43 -9.15
N PRO A 83 -10.01 4.69 -9.00
CA PRO A 83 -10.90 5.85 -9.07
C PRO A 83 -11.75 5.79 -10.34
N LYS A 84 -13.07 5.92 -10.19
CA LYS A 84 -13.98 5.93 -11.35
C LYS A 84 -13.72 7.17 -12.20
N GLU A 85 -13.63 6.97 -13.50
CA GLU A 85 -13.43 8.05 -14.48
C GLU A 85 -14.64 9.00 -14.47
N LYS A 86 -14.40 10.31 -14.54
CA LYS A 86 -15.47 11.28 -14.82
C LYS A 86 -15.78 11.20 -16.32
N LYS A 87 -17.08 11.15 -16.68
CA LYS A 87 -17.53 11.14 -18.08
C LYS A 87 -16.91 12.32 -18.84
N GLY A 88 -16.17 12.04 -19.92
CA GLY A 88 -15.61 13.04 -20.84
C GLY A 88 -14.12 13.38 -20.66
N GLN A 89 -13.41 12.76 -19.71
CA GLN A 89 -11.96 12.94 -19.58
C GLN A 89 -11.20 11.87 -20.37
N GLU A 90 -10.31 12.25 -21.29
CA GLU A 90 -9.34 11.32 -21.88
C GLU A 90 -8.38 10.84 -20.78
N VAL A 91 -8.48 9.56 -20.42
CA VAL A 91 -7.64 8.95 -19.41
C VAL A 91 -6.43 8.32 -20.10
N LYS A 92 -5.29 9.00 -20.02
CA LYS A 92 -4.01 8.32 -20.25
C LYS A 92 -3.85 7.24 -19.17
N ARG A 93 -3.74 5.99 -19.58
CA ARG A 93 -3.52 4.83 -18.70
C ARG A 93 -2.06 4.41 -18.81
N GLY A 94 -1.47 3.97 -17.70
CA GLY A 94 -0.12 3.41 -17.68
C GLY A 94 0.74 3.87 -16.49
N PRO A 95 1.91 3.23 -16.31
CA PRO A 95 2.90 3.54 -15.27
C PRO A 95 3.12 5.03 -15.05
N GLU A 96 3.36 5.73 -16.16
CA GLU A 96 3.85 7.11 -16.18
C GLU A 96 2.83 8.06 -15.55
N VAL A 97 1.54 7.77 -15.74
CA VAL A 97 0.44 8.57 -15.20
C VAL A 97 0.29 8.36 -13.70
N GLU A 98 0.46 7.13 -13.21
CA GLU A 98 0.39 6.84 -11.77
C GLU A 98 1.63 7.37 -11.04
N VAL A 99 2.82 7.27 -11.64
CA VAL A 99 4.05 7.87 -11.13
C VAL A 99 3.88 9.39 -11.02
N ALA A 100 3.43 10.06 -12.08
CA ALA A 100 3.21 11.51 -12.06
C ALA A 100 2.16 11.95 -11.01
N LYS A 101 1.11 11.14 -10.76
CA LYS A 101 0.15 11.39 -9.68
C LYS A 101 0.81 11.25 -8.31
N LEU A 102 1.63 10.22 -8.12
CA LEU A 102 2.33 9.97 -6.87
C LEU A 102 3.33 11.10 -6.57
N ASP A 103 4.09 11.56 -7.56
CA ASP A 103 5.04 12.67 -7.41
C ASP A 103 4.34 13.96 -6.98
N LYS A 104 3.18 14.27 -7.60
CA LYS A 104 2.35 15.41 -7.17
C LYS A 104 1.89 15.28 -5.72
N LEU A 105 1.44 14.09 -5.32
CA LEU A 105 1.01 13.83 -3.94
C LEU A 105 2.17 13.99 -2.94
N LEU A 106 3.36 13.51 -3.29
CA LEU A 106 4.56 13.60 -2.46
C LEU A 106 5.02 15.05 -2.29
N ASN A 107 4.99 15.87 -3.36
CA ASN A 107 5.35 17.28 -3.27
C ASN A 107 4.43 18.05 -2.33
N LEU A 108 3.11 17.82 -2.38
CA LEU A 108 2.15 18.44 -1.47
C LEU A 108 2.38 18.09 0.00
N VAL A 109 2.89 16.90 0.31
CA VAL A 109 3.18 16.49 1.70
C VAL A 109 4.50 17.10 2.19
N ARG A 110 5.45 17.38 1.29
CA ARG A 110 6.73 18.01 1.63
C ARG A 110 6.54 19.48 2.03
N GLU A 111 5.66 20.20 1.36
CA GLU A 111 5.38 21.63 1.64
C GLU A 111 4.66 21.88 2.98
N VAL A 112 3.92 20.89 3.50
CA VAL A 112 3.17 21.04 4.78
C VAL A 112 4.08 20.89 6.02
N LYS A 113 5.30 20.37 5.84
CA LYS A 113 6.27 20.18 6.94
C LYS A 113 7.31 21.30 7.08
N SER A 114 7.20 22.38 6.30
CA SER A 114 8.06 23.57 6.41
C SER A 114 7.42 24.68 7.23
#